data_AF-A0A949I8R9-F1
#
_entry.id   AF-A0A949I8R9-F1
#
_cell.length_a   1.000
_cell.length_b   1.000
_cell.length_c   1.000
_cell.angle_alpha   90.00
_cell.angle_beta   90.00
_cell.angle_gamma   90.00
#
_symmetry.space_group_name_H-M   'P 1'
#
loop_
_entity.id
_entity.type
_entity.pdbx_description
1 polymer ?
#
loop_
_entity_poly.entity_id
_entity_poly.type
_entity_poly.pdbx_seq_one_letter_code
_entity_poly.pdbx_strand_id
1 'polypeptide(L)'
;MNPFFFVTQPIATLWDAVAKPFQAAFVVGLCWFINRFTSPDVAWWPWVAFGMSIAVLVAWARAFKTLVLLAVVFYVGRWVYRKYGDAAKARFDDWVRGRDAATSGPAAAAPTKDAKEVLRLVGNDLAVREAGLV
;
A
#
# COMPACT_ATOMS: atom_id res chain seq x y z
N MET A 1 12.04 -8.37 -19.46
CA MET A 1 12.34 -8.03 -18.05
C MET A 1 11.04 -7.64 -17.39
N ASN A 2 10.65 -8.30 -16.29
CA ASN A 2 9.34 -8.05 -15.66
C ASN A 2 9.41 -6.78 -14.78
N PRO A 3 8.59 -5.75 -15.02
CA PRO A 3 8.65 -4.47 -14.29
C PRO A 3 8.27 -4.62 -12.81
N PHE A 4 7.49 -5.64 -12.46
CA PHE A 4 7.12 -5.97 -11.08
C PHE A 4 8.32 -6.35 -10.20
N PHE A 5 9.42 -6.82 -10.80
CA PHE A 5 10.61 -7.19 -10.04
C PHE A 5 11.24 -5.97 -9.36
N PHE A 6 11.27 -4.82 -10.02
CA PHE A 6 11.81 -3.58 -9.45
C PHE A 6 11.02 -3.07 -8.23
N VAL A 7 9.72 -3.32 -8.20
CA VAL A 7 8.84 -2.88 -7.12
C VAL A 7 8.95 -3.77 -5.89
N THR A 8 9.20 -5.07 -6.05
CA THR A 8 9.27 -6.03 -4.92
C THR A 8 10.67 -6.23 -4.35
N GLN A 9 11.73 -5.89 -5.12
CA GLN A 9 13.13 -5.94 -4.67
C GLN A 9 13.43 -5.27 -3.32
N PRO A 10 12.86 -4.08 -2.99
CA PRO A 10 13.13 -3.43 -1.70
C PRO A 10 12.60 -4.25 -0.51
N ILE A 11 11.42 -4.85 -0.67
CA ILE A 11 10.77 -5.69 0.34
C ILE A 11 11.55 -6.99 0.50
N ALA A 12 11.95 -7.62 -0.61
CA ALA A 12 12.79 -8.80 -0.58
C ALA A 12 14.12 -8.55 0.13
N THR A 13 14.74 -7.38 -0.07
CA THR A 13 16.01 -7.00 0.58
C THR A 13 15.85 -6.82 2.09
N LEU A 14 14.73 -6.24 2.54
CA LEU A 14 14.40 -6.09 3.97
C LEU A 14 14.14 -7.45 4.62
N TRP A 15 13.37 -8.32 3.96
CA TRP A 15 13.11 -9.67 4.44
C TRP A 15 14.38 -10.49 4.54
N ASP A 16 15.27 -10.40 3.55
CA ASP A 16 16.57 -11.09 3.57
C ASP A 16 17.41 -10.62 4.77
N ALA A 17 17.43 -9.32 5.09
CA ALA A 17 18.15 -8.82 6.26
C ALA A 17 17.61 -9.36 7.60
N VAL A 18 16.31 -9.67 7.67
CA VAL A 18 15.70 -10.32 8.84
C VAL A 18 15.95 -11.82 8.84
N ALA A 19 15.81 -12.50 7.70
CA ALA A 19 15.89 -13.96 7.61
C ALA A 19 17.33 -14.51 7.68
N LYS A 20 18.32 -13.79 7.10
CA LYS A 20 19.73 -14.20 7.07
C LYS A 20 20.35 -14.46 8.45
N PRO A 21 20.14 -13.62 9.50
CA PRO A 21 20.67 -13.93 10.83
C PRO A 21 20.06 -15.20 11.45
N PHE A 22 18.78 -15.49 11.21
CA PHE A 22 18.18 -16.75 11.68
C PHE A 22 18.73 -17.96 10.93
N GLN A 23 18.92 -17.86 9.61
CA GLN A 23 19.57 -18.91 8.82
C GLN A 23 21.01 -19.14 9.28
N ALA A 24 21.77 -18.08 9.55
CA ALA A 24 23.13 -18.16 10.07
C ALA A 24 23.15 -18.85 11.44
N ALA A 25 22.29 -18.44 12.38
CA ALA A 25 22.20 -19.07 13.70
C ALA A 25 21.82 -20.55 13.61
N PHE A 26 20.89 -20.91 12.72
CA PHE A 26 20.50 -22.30 12.48
C PHE A 26 21.65 -23.15 11.92
N VAL A 27 22.35 -22.66 10.89
CA VAL A 27 23.47 -23.38 10.27
C VAL A 27 24.64 -23.52 11.24
N VAL A 28 25.00 -22.45 11.96
CA VAL A 28 26.06 -22.49 12.97
C VAL A 28 25.70 -23.42 14.13
N GLY A 29 24.45 -23.39 14.59
CA GLY A 29 23.93 -24.30 15.61
C GLY A 29 23.95 -25.76 15.15
N LEU A 30 23.58 -26.03 13.90
CA LEU A 30 23.62 -27.36 13.31
C LEU A 30 25.07 -27.87 13.16
N CYS A 31 26.00 -27.03 12.68
CA CYS A 31 27.41 -27.38 12.59
C CYS A 31 28.03 -27.61 13.97
N TRP A 32 27.67 -26.82 14.98
CA TRP A 32 28.08 -27.04 16.35
C TRP A 32 27.53 -28.36 16.91
N PHE A 33 26.26 -28.65 16.67
CA PHE A 33 25.60 -29.88 17.11
C PHE A 33 26.26 -31.12 16.45
N ILE A 34 26.44 -31.11 15.14
CA ILE A 34 27.12 -32.20 14.42
C ILE A 34 28.56 -32.37 14.93
N ASN A 35 29.29 -31.28 15.11
CA ASN A 35 30.67 -31.35 15.61
C ASN A 35 30.75 -31.99 17.00
N ARG A 36 29.74 -31.77 17.86
CA ARG A 36 29.67 -32.35 19.19
C ARG A 36 29.64 -33.88 19.16
N PHE A 37 29.07 -34.48 18.12
CA PHE A 37 28.96 -35.94 17.94
C PHE A 37 30.03 -36.54 17.04
N THR A 38 30.51 -35.81 16.03
CA THR A 38 31.42 -36.38 15.01
C THR A 38 32.89 -36.15 15.31
N SER A 39 33.27 -35.00 15.86
CA SER A 39 34.69 -34.61 16.00
C SER A 39 34.90 -33.67 17.20
N PRO A 40 34.82 -34.19 18.44
CA PRO A 40 34.93 -33.35 19.63
C PRO A 40 36.30 -32.66 19.76
N ASP A 41 37.36 -33.25 19.22
CA ASP A 41 38.73 -32.75 19.36
C ASP A 41 39.09 -31.63 18.37
N VAL A 42 38.30 -31.46 17.29
CA VAL A 42 38.58 -30.47 16.24
C VAL A 42 37.39 -29.55 16.05
N ALA A 43 37.48 -28.34 16.59
CA ALA A 43 36.41 -27.35 16.48
C ALA A 43 36.47 -26.61 15.12
N TRP A 44 35.81 -27.16 14.09
CA TRP A 44 35.69 -26.53 12.76
C TRP A 44 34.48 -25.60 12.63
N TRP A 45 33.48 -25.72 13.52
CA TRP A 45 32.30 -24.86 13.56
C TRP A 45 32.59 -23.33 13.67
N PRO A 46 33.70 -22.84 14.29
CA PRO A 46 34.00 -21.40 14.32
C PRO A 46 34.29 -20.82 12.92
N TRP A 47 34.87 -21.61 12.02
CA TRP A 47 35.13 -21.18 10.64
C TRP A 47 33.84 -21.00 9.84
N VAL A 48 32.86 -21.89 10.05
CA VAL A 48 31.51 -21.77 9.48
C VAL A 48 30.80 -20.54 10.06
N ALA A 49 30.92 -20.32 11.37
CA ALA A 49 30.39 -19.14 12.04
C ALA A 49 30.98 -17.85 11.47
N PHE A 50 32.29 -17.82 11.23
CA PHE A 50 32.95 -16.67 10.62
C PHE A 50 32.43 -16.38 9.21
N GLY A 51 32.33 -17.40 8.35
CA GLY A 51 31.81 -17.24 6.98
C GLY A 51 30.36 -16.76 6.93
N MET A 52 29.49 -17.31 7.77
CA MET A 52 28.09 -16.89 7.85
C MET A 52 27.91 -15.50 8.46
N SER A 53 28.74 -15.13 9.44
CA SER A 53 28.68 -13.80 10.07
C SER A 53 28.93 -12.68 9.05
N ILE A 54 29.87 -12.88 8.12
CA ILE A 54 30.13 -11.94 7.02
C ILE A 54 28.92 -11.83 6.10
N ALA A 55 28.27 -12.95 5.77
CA ALA A 55 27.06 -12.94 4.94
C ALA A 55 25.91 -12.15 5.59
N VAL A 56 25.75 -12.26 6.91
CA VAL A 56 24.76 -11.48 7.68
C VAL A 56 25.09 -9.98 7.66
N LEU A 57 26.37 -9.61 7.89
CA LEU A 57 26.81 -8.21 7.84
C LEU A 57 26.58 -7.58 6.46
N VAL A 58 26.86 -8.31 5.38
CA VAL A 58 26.63 -7.84 4.01
C VAL A 58 25.13 -7.69 3.71
N ALA A 59 24.28 -8.61 4.19
CA ALA A 59 22.83 -8.48 4.07
C ALA A 59 22.30 -7.24 4.80
N TRP A 60 22.81 -6.98 6.01
CA TRP A 60 22.48 -5.79 6.79
C TRP A 60 22.95 -4.49 6.13
N ALA A 61 24.17 -4.47 5.57
CA ALA A 61 24.66 -3.30 4.83
C ALA A 61 23.79 -2.98 3.60
N ARG A 62 23.30 -4.01 2.89
CA ARG A 62 22.37 -3.83 1.76
C ARG A 62 21.01 -3.28 2.19
N ALA A 63 20.44 -3.81 3.28
CA ALA A 63 19.17 -3.29 3.82
C ALA A 63 19.32 -1.90 4.46
N PHE A 64 20.47 -1.59 5.05
CA PHE A 64 20.74 -0.24 5.56
C PHE A 64 20.71 0.80 4.44
N LYS A 65 21.30 0.50 3.28
CA LYS A 65 21.26 1.40 2.12
C LYS A 65 19.83 1.71 1.66
N THR A 66 18.95 0.71 1.63
CA THR A 66 17.54 0.90 1.24
C THR A 66 16.75 1.66 2.30
N LEU A 67 16.99 1.40 3.58
CA LEU A 67 16.40 2.16 4.69
C LEU A 67 16.81 3.63 4.68
N VAL A 68 18.10 3.92 4.46
CA VAL A 68 18.61 5.29 4.37
C VAL A 68 17.98 6.03 3.19
N LEU A 69 17.89 5.40 2.02
CA LEU A 69 17.21 5.98 0.86
C LEU A 69 15.75 6.30 1.19
N LEU A 70 15.03 5.36 1.79
CA LEU A 70 13.64 5.55 2.18
C LEU A 70 13.48 6.70 3.19
N ALA A 71 14.38 6.78 4.19
CA ALA A 71 14.38 7.85 5.17
C ALA A 71 14.61 9.22 4.51
N VAL A 72 15.53 9.30 3.55
CA VAL A 72 15.77 10.54 2.78
C VAL A 72 14.54 10.92 1.96
N VAL A 73 13.95 9.97 1.24
CA VAL A 73 12.73 10.21 0.45
C VAL A 73 11.57 10.67 1.34
N PHE A 74 11.38 10.01 2.48
CA PHE A 74 10.37 10.39 3.46
C PHE A 74 10.62 11.80 4.01
N TYR A 75 11.86 12.12 4.37
CA TYR A 75 12.23 13.42 4.91
C TYR A 75 12.01 14.54 3.88
N VAL A 76 12.47 14.34 2.64
CA VAL A 76 12.27 15.30 1.55
C VAL A 76 10.78 15.44 1.23
N GLY A 77 10.04 14.34 1.12
CA GLY A 77 8.60 14.35 0.90
C GLY A 77 7.85 15.10 2.01
N ARG A 78 8.23 14.87 3.27
CA ARG A 78 7.68 15.61 4.41
C ARG A 78 8.03 17.09 4.37
N TRP A 79 9.25 17.45 3.98
CA TRP A 79 9.66 18.85 3.84
C TRP A 79 8.88 19.57 2.74
N VAL A 80 8.74 18.94 1.57
CA VAL A 80 7.93 19.45 0.44
C VAL A 80 6.47 19.59 0.85
N TYR A 81 5.90 18.57 1.52
CA TYR A 81 4.52 18.63 2.01
C TYR A 81 4.31 19.75 3.03
N ARG A 82 5.25 19.99 3.93
CA ARG A 82 5.16 21.13 4.86
C ARG A 82 5.22 22.48 4.17
N LYS A 83 5.91 22.59 3.03
CA LYS A 83 6.10 23.86 2.32
C LYS A 83 4.98 24.16 1.31
N TYR A 84 4.39 23.13 0.72
CA TYR A 84 3.42 23.29 -0.38
C TYR A 84 2.09 22.55 -0.16
N GLY A 85 1.97 21.77 0.92
CA GLY A 85 0.79 20.94 1.20
C GLY A 85 -0.47 21.75 1.43
N ASP A 86 -0.37 22.93 2.05
CA ASP A 86 -1.53 23.78 2.31
C ASP A 86 -2.05 24.43 1.01
N ALA A 87 -1.15 24.85 0.11
CA ALA A 87 -1.52 25.37 -1.20
C ALA A 87 -2.11 24.28 -2.12
N ALA A 88 -1.63 23.04 -1.99
CA ALA A 88 -2.18 21.89 -2.71
C ALA A 88 -3.57 21.50 -2.19
N LYS A 89 -3.77 21.50 -0.86
CA LYS A 89 -5.08 21.30 -0.24
C LYS A 89 -6.07 22.37 -0.65
N ALA A 90 -5.68 23.65 -0.60
CA ALA A 90 -6.56 24.74 -0.99
C ALA A 90 -7.06 24.61 -2.44
N ARG A 91 -6.16 24.29 -3.39
CA ARG A 91 -6.54 24.03 -4.79
C ARG A 91 -7.44 22.81 -4.95
N PHE A 92 -7.20 21.76 -4.18
CA PHE A 92 -8.05 20.57 -4.20
C PHE A 92 -9.44 20.88 -3.66
N ASP A 93 -9.54 21.59 -2.53
CA ASP A 93 -10.80 21.96 -1.91
C ASP A 93 -11.63 22.90 -2.79
N ASP A 94 -10.98 23.83 -3.51
CA ASP A 94 -11.64 24.71 -4.48
C ASP A 94 -12.18 23.92 -5.69
N TRP A 95 -11.46 22.91 -6.16
CA TRP A 95 -11.93 22.02 -7.23
C TRP A 95 -13.10 21.13 -6.78
N VAL A 96 -13.07 20.60 -5.55
CA VAL A 96 -14.19 19.83 -4.97
C VAL A 96 -15.42 20.72 -4.86
N ARG A 97 -15.29 21.92 -4.29
CA ARG A 97 -16.39 22.90 -4.20
C ARG A 97 -16.97 23.24 -5.57
N GLY A 98 -16.14 23.38 -6.59
CA GLY A 98 -16.60 23.59 -7.98
C GLY A 98 -17.39 22.41 -8.54
N ARG A 99 -17.02 21.18 -8.19
CA ARG A 99 -17.76 19.96 -8.58
C ARG A 99 -19.10 19.85 -7.88
N ASP A 100 -19.15 20.12 -6.58
CA ASP A 100 -20.39 20.06 -5.81
C ASP A 100 -21.37 21.16 -6.24
N ALA A 101 -20.86 22.36 -6.53
CA ALA A 101 -21.63 23.47 -7.11
C ALA A 101 -22.16 23.19 -8.52
N ALA A 102 -21.36 22.54 -9.38
CA ALA A 102 -21.79 22.13 -10.72
C ALA A 102 -22.84 21.01 -10.67
N THR A 103 -22.77 20.13 -9.65
CA THR A 103 -23.74 19.05 -9.44
C THR A 103 -25.05 19.56 -8.81
N SER A 104 -25.01 20.72 -8.15
CA SER A 104 -26.18 21.39 -7.56
C SER A 104 -26.78 22.51 -8.42
N GLY A 105 -26.26 22.73 -9.64
CA GLY A 105 -26.89 23.54 -10.69
C GLY A 105 -28.22 22.94 -11.18
N PRO A 106 -29.10 23.72 -11.83
CA PRO A 106 -30.54 23.90 -11.56
C PRO A 106 -31.45 22.67 -11.74
N ALA A 107 -31.16 21.56 -11.07
CA ALA A 107 -32.11 20.48 -10.82
C ALA A 107 -33.01 20.76 -9.59
N ALA A 108 -32.86 21.92 -8.94
CA ALA A 108 -33.75 22.41 -7.88
C ALA A 108 -34.90 23.29 -8.41
N ALA A 109 -35.02 23.44 -9.73
CA ALA A 109 -36.18 24.06 -10.38
C ALA A 109 -36.92 23.03 -11.27
N ALA A 110 -37.06 21.80 -10.79
CA ALA A 110 -38.12 20.94 -11.27
C ALA A 110 -39.44 21.44 -10.65
N PRO A 111 -40.53 21.67 -11.43
CA PRO A 111 -41.82 21.89 -10.83
C PRO A 111 -42.16 20.63 -10.03
N THR A 112 -42.09 20.71 -8.71
CA THR A 112 -42.60 19.68 -7.83
C THR A 112 -44.12 19.69 -7.93
N LYS A 113 -44.65 19.19 -9.06
CA LYS A 113 -45.89 18.44 -8.96
C LYS A 113 -45.52 17.22 -8.16
N ASP A 114 -46.03 17.20 -6.93
CA ASP A 114 -45.87 16.16 -5.95
C ASP A 114 -45.86 14.80 -6.67
N ALA A 115 -44.88 13.93 -6.44
CA ALA A 115 -44.77 12.67 -7.20
C ALA A 115 -46.08 11.86 -7.13
N LYS A 116 -46.87 12.07 -6.07
CA LYS A 116 -48.25 11.59 -5.92
C LYS A 116 -49.23 12.12 -6.97
N GLU A 117 -49.12 13.38 -7.36
CA GLU A 117 -49.97 14.01 -8.38
C GLU A 117 -49.67 13.45 -9.77
N VAL A 118 -48.40 13.22 -10.08
CA VAL A 118 -47.98 12.55 -11.33
C VAL A 118 -48.47 11.10 -11.37
N LEU A 119 -48.33 10.36 -10.25
CA LEU A 119 -48.86 9.00 -10.12
C LEU A 119 -50.39 8.94 -10.21
N ARG A 120 -51.09 9.96 -9.68
CA ARG A 120 -52.56 10.09 -9.84
C ARG A 120 -52.97 10.29 -11.29
N LEU A 121 -52.25 11.15 -12.02
CA LEU A 121 -52.55 11.44 -13.42
C LEU A 121 -52.29 10.21 -14.31
N VAL A 122 -51.17 9.52 -14.10
CA VAL A 122 -50.84 8.28 -14.83
C VAL A 122 -51.81 7.13 -14.49
N GLY A 123 -52.19 7.01 -13.21
CA GLY A 123 -53.19 6.03 -12.77
C GLY A 123 -54.56 6.27 -13.41
N ASN A 124 -54.98 7.53 -13.56
CA ASN A 124 -56.21 7.88 -14.26
C ASN A 124 -56.11 7.64 -15.78
N ASP A 125 -54.96 7.88 -16.41
CA ASP A 125 -54.79 7.67 -17.86
C ASP A 125 -54.94 6.18 -18.24
N LEU A 126 -54.41 5.28 -17.40
CA LEU A 126 -54.59 3.84 -17.55
C LEU A 126 -56.06 3.43 -17.32
N ALA A 127 -56.71 3.99 -16.31
CA ALA A 127 -58.13 3.71 -16.05
C ALA A 127 -59.06 4.20 -17.18
N VAL A 128 -58.73 5.33 -17.81
CA VAL A 128 -59.47 5.87 -18.98
C VAL A 128 -59.27 5.00 -20.22
N ARG A 129 -58.06 4.48 -20.42
CA ARG A 129 -57.75 3.51 -21.50
C ARG A 129 -58.46 2.16 -21.29
N GLU A 130 -58.50 1.66 -20.06
CA GLU A 130 -59.22 0.41 -19.74
C GLU A 130 -60.75 0.58 -19.83
N ALA A 131 -61.26 1.79 -19.58
CA ALA A 131 -62.67 2.13 -19.78
C ALA A 131 -63.05 2.39 -21.26
N GLY A 132 -62.10 2.31 -22.20
CA GLY A 132 -62.35 2.40 -23.64
C GLY A 132 -62.85 3.77 -24.12
N LEU A 133 -62.52 4.85 -23.39
CA LEU A 133 -63.00 6.20 -23.68
C LEU A 133 -62.01 7.08 -24.47
N VAL A 134 -60.92 6.50 -25.01
CA VAL A 134 -60.01 7.12 -26.00
C VAL A 134 -59.58 6.08 -27.03
#